data_AF-A0A967YTI7-F1
#
_entry.id   AF-A0A967YTI7-F1
#
_cell.length_a   1.000
_cell.length_b   1.000
_cell.length_c   1.000
_cell.angle_alpha   90.00
_cell.angle_beta   90.00
_cell.angle_gamma   90.00
#
_symmetry.space_group_name_H-M   'P 1'
#
loop_
_entity.id
_entity.type
_entity.pdbx_description
1 polymer ?
#
loop_
_entity_poly.entity_id
_entity_poly.type
_entity_poly.pdbx_seq_one_letter_code
_entity_poly.pdbx_strand_id
1 'polypeptide(L)' 'MKAMVYHNYGSPDVLQLQEIEKPVVKDGQVLVKVHAASVNWLDWHFLTGTPFLARLMAGLLKPKNKVLGIDVAGRVE' A
#
# COMPACT_ATOMS: atom_id res chain seq x y z
N MET A 1 1.93 11.87 -6.82
CA MET A 1 0.78 11.82 -5.87
C MET A 1 1.31 11.69 -4.45
N LYS A 2 0.53 12.08 -3.43
CA LYS A 2 0.88 11.82 -2.03
C LYS A 2 0.41 10.42 -1.62
N ALA A 3 1.22 9.69 -0.88
CA ALA A 3 0.89 8.36 -0.37
C ALA A 3 1.56 8.11 0.99
N MET A 4 0.97 7.25 1.81
CA MET A 4 1.65 6.68 2.98
C MET A 4 2.58 5.57 2.51
N VAL A 5 3.88 5.75 2.72
CA VAL A 5 4.95 4.89 2.23
C VAL A 5 5.71 4.27 3.40
N TYR A 6 6.11 3.01 3.25
CA TYR A 6 6.98 2.31 4.19
C TYR A 6 8.03 1.47 3.46
N HIS A 7 9.18 1.27 4.11
CA HIS A 7 10.31 0.52 3.56
C HIS A 7 10.73 -0.68 4.41
N ASN A 8 10.28 -0.71 5.66
CA ASN A 8 10.58 -1.76 6.63
C ASN A 8 9.27 -2.21 7.27
N TYR A 9 9.21 -3.47 7.66
CA TYR A 9 8.13 -3.95 8.52
C TYR A 9 8.19 -3.29 9.88
N GLY A 10 7.04 -2.99 10.49
CA GLY A 10 6.99 -2.40 11.83
C GLY A 10 5.59 -1.99 12.27
N SER A 11 5.54 -1.19 13.34
CA SER A 11 4.32 -0.48 13.79
C SER A 11 3.91 0.58 12.77
N PRO A 12 2.73 1.20 12.90
CA PRO A 12 2.32 2.32 12.05
C PRO A 12 3.33 3.49 11.98
N ASP A 13 4.25 3.61 12.94
CA ASP A 13 5.28 4.66 12.97
C ASP A 13 6.30 4.57 11.82
N VAL A 14 6.38 3.42 11.13
CA VAL A 14 7.21 3.28 9.93
C VAL A 14 6.58 3.91 8.68
N LEU A 15 5.31 4.29 8.75
CA LEU A 15 4.59 4.93 7.64
C LEU A 15 4.95 6.41 7.58
N GLN A 16 5.29 6.87 6.39
CA GLN A 16 5.65 8.27 6.13
C GLN A 16 4.82 8.80 4.96
N LEU A 17 4.24 9.99 5.12
CA LEU A 17 3.60 10.67 3.99
C LEU A 17 4.69 11.16 3.03
N GLN A 18 4.69 10.65 1.81
CA GLN A 18 5.67 11.01 0.79
C GLN A 18 4.98 11.41 -0.52
N GLU A 19 5.65 12.26 -1.30
CA GLU A 19 5.31 12.48 -2.71
C GLU A 19 6.03 11.44 -3.57
N ILE A 20 5.25 10.67 -4.33
CA ILE A 20 5.72 9.63 -5.24
C ILE A 20 5.20 9.87 -6.65
N GLU A 21 5.80 9.23 -7.64
CA GLU A 21 5.32 9.31 -9.03
C GLU A 21 3.87 8.84 -9.17
N LYS A 22 3.11 9.47 -10.06
CA LYS A 22 1.76 8.97 -10.40
C LYS A 22 1.91 7.67 -11.20
N PRO A 23 1.10 6.63 -10.93
CA PRO A 23 1.12 5.40 -11.73
C PRO A 23 0.83 5.68 -13.21
N VAL A 24 1.52 4.95 -14.09
CA VAL A 24 1.24 4.96 -15.53
C VAL A 24 0.15 3.93 -15.83
N VAL A 25 -0.93 4.38 -16.47
CA VAL A 25 -2.06 3.53 -16.87
C VAL A 25 -1.68 2.73 -18.11
N LYS A 26 -1.83 1.40 -18.05
CA LYS A 26 -1.65 0.50 -19.21
C LYS A 26 -2.99 0.14 -19.83
N ASP A 27 -2.95 -0.49 -21.00
CA ASP A 27 -4.14 -0.99 -21.69
C ASP A 27 -5.00 -1.86 -20.77
N GLY A 28 -6.30 -1.57 -20.73
CA GLY A 28 -7.26 -2.27 -19.87
C GLY A 28 -7.24 -1.89 -18.38
N GLN A 29 -6.45 -0.88 -17.99
CA GLN A 29 -6.42 -0.36 -16.62
C GLN A 29 -7.08 1.03 -16.54
N VAL A 30 -7.44 1.44 -15.33
CA VAL A 30 -7.93 2.80 -15.04
C VAL A 30 -7.12 3.38 -13.89
N LEU A 31 -6.95 4.70 -13.89
CA LEU A 31 -6.44 5.42 -12.72
C LEU A 31 -7.64 5.89 -11.89
N VAL A 32 -7.57 5.71 -10.57
CA VAL A 32 -8.61 6.16 -9.65
C VAL A 32 -8.03 7.26 -8.78
N LYS A 33 -8.65 8.45 -8.82
CA LYS A 33 -8.46 9.49 -7.83
C LYS A 33 -9.13 9.08 -6.53
N VAL A 34 -8.32 8.60 -5.60
CA VAL A 34 -8.76 8.12 -4.29
C VAL A 34 -9.31 9.27 -3.44
N HIS A 35 -10.55 9.11 -2.95
CA HIS A 35 -11.17 10.03 -2.00
C HIS A 35 -11.25 9.43 -0.59
N ALA A 36 -11.42 8.11 -0.50
CA ALA A 36 -11.40 7.36 0.76
C ALA A 36 -10.77 5.98 0.56
N ALA A 37 -10.16 5.47 1.63
CA ALA A 37 -9.68 4.09 1.75
C ALA A 37 -10.11 3.57 3.14
N SER A 38 -10.39 2.28 3.24
CA SER A 38 -10.65 1.63 4.53
C SER A 38 -9.35 1.12 5.14
N VAL A 39 -9.37 0.90 6.46
CA VAL A 39 -8.29 0.22 7.17
C VAL A 39 -8.70 -1.22 7.34
N ASN A 40 -7.95 -2.15 6.75
CA ASN A 40 -8.24 -3.57 6.83
C ASN A 40 -7.22 -4.34 7.66
N TRP A 41 -7.64 -5.51 8.14
CA TRP A 41 -6.77 -6.43 8.86
C TRP A 41 -5.61 -6.94 8.00
N LEU A 42 -5.82 -7.06 6.68
CA LEU A 42 -4.76 -7.45 5.75
C LEU A 42 -3.67 -6.38 5.61
N ASP A 43 -4.02 -5.09 5.69
CA ASP A 43 -3.04 -4.00 5.68
C ASP A 43 -2.12 -4.11 6.89
N TRP A 44 -2.66 -4.49 8.07
CA TRP A 44 -1.87 -4.73 9.27
C TRP A 44 -0.84 -5.85 9.08
N HIS A 45 -1.25 -6.97 8.47
CA HIS A 45 -0.35 -8.09 8.20
C HIS A 45 0.76 -7.71 7.19
N PHE A 46 0.46 -6.88 6.19
CA PHE A 46 1.44 -6.38 5.23
C PHE A 46 2.34 -5.27 5.79
N LEU A 47 1.84 -4.47 6.74
CA LEU A 47 2.60 -3.45 7.46
C LEU A 47 3.62 -4.08 8.42
N THR A 48 3.16 -5.04 9.21
CA THR A 48 3.96 -5.67 10.27
C THR A 48 4.78 -6.87 9.78
N GLY A 49 4.40 -7.45 8.64
CA GLY A 49 4.98 -8.72 8.17
C GLY A 49 4.70 -9.88 9.12
N THR A 50 3.55 -9.84 9.81
CA THR A 50 3.10 -10.86 10.76
C THR A 50 1.78 -11.48 10.31
N PRO A 51 1.53 -12.78 10.54
CA PRO A 51 2.52 -13.80 10.90
C PRO A 51 3.61 -13.90 9.82
N PHE A 52 4.74 -14.56 10.12
CA PHE A 52 5.87 -14.66 9.18
C PHE A 52 5.45 -15.13 7.78
N LEU A 53 4.43 -15.99 7.69
CA LEU A 53 3.86 -16.47 6.44
C LEU A 53 3.33 -15.35 5.52
N ALA A 54 2.83 -14.24 6.08
CA ALA A 54 2.38 -13.08 5.30
C ALA A 54 3.52 -12.48 4.45
N ARG A 55 4.78 -12.64 4.87
CA ARG A 55 5.97 -12.18 4.14
C ARG A 55 6.20 -12.95 2.84
N LEU A 56 5.62 -14.14 2.67
CA LEU A 56 5.67 -14.82 1.37
C LEU A 56 4.91 -14.04 0.29
N MET A 57 3.86 -13.29 0.67
CA MET A 57 3.11 -12.42 -0.24
C MET A 57 3.63 -10.98 -0.21
N ALA A 58 3.96 -10.47 0.97
CA ALA A 58 4.35 -9.07 1.17
C ALA A 58 5.83 -8.78 0.91
N GLY A 59 6.70 -9.80 0.83
CA GLY A 59 8.15 -9.68 0.63
C GLY A 59 8.96 -10.24 1.82
N LEU A 60 9.93 -11.12 1.59
CA LEU A 60 10.53 -11.91 2.68
C LEU A 60 11.26 -11.05 3.74
N LEU A 61 12.15 -10.17 3.29
CA LEU A 61 12.98 -9.34 4.18
C LEU A 61 12.36 -7.98 4.47
N LYS A 62 11.76 -7.38 3.44
CA LYS A 62 11.17 -6.04 3.46
C LYS A 62 9.96 -6.01 2.51
N PRO A 63 9.03 -5.05 2.71
CA PRO A 63 7.86 -4.91 1.86
C PRO A 63 8.23 -4.78 0.38
N LYS A 64 7.62 -5.64 -0.44
CA LYS A 64 7.71 -5.62 -1.90
C LYS A 64 6.93 -4.44 -2.47
N ASN A 65 5.72 -4.22 -1.94
CA ASN A 65 4.90 -3.06 -2.23
C ASN A 65 5.08 -2.04 -1.09
N LYS A 66 5.39 -0.80 -1.45
CA LYS A 66 5.72 0.26 -0.47
C LYS A 66 4.51 1.09 -0.06
N VAL A 67 3.34 0.82 -0.63
CA VAL A 67 2.06 1.50 -0.35
C VAL A 67 1.05 0.42 0.02
N LEU A 68 0.31 0.65 1.10
CA LEU A 68 -0.75 -0.24 1.61
C LEU A 68 -2.13 0.18 1.06
N GLY A 69 -3.12 -0.67 1.26
CA GLY A 69 -4.50 -0.46 0.84
C GLY A 69 -5.01 -1.59 -0.05
N ILE A 70 -6.16 -2.14 0.31
CA ILE A 70 -6.84 -3.19 -0.45
C ILE A 70 -8.26 -2.80 -0.90
N ASP A 71 -8.77 -1.67 -0.40
CA ASP A 71 -10.10 -1.13 -0.70
C ASP A 71 -10.02 0.37 -0.94
N VAL A 72 -10.88 0.87 -1.82
CA VAL A 72 -10.88 2.27 -2.19
C VAL A 72 -12.26 2.74 -2.66
N ALA A 73 -12.57 4.01 -2.40
CA ALA A 73 -13.65 4.74 -3.05
C ALA A 73 -13.08 6.02 -3.69
N GLY A 74 -13.43 6.25 -4.94
CA GLY A 74 -12.86 7.35 -5.71
C GLY A 74 -13.52 7.52 -7.07
N ARG A 75 -12.92 8.38 -7.90
CA ARG A 75 -13.38 8.66 -9.26
C ARG A 75 -12.33 8.20 -10.26
N VAL A 76 -12.73 7.58 -11.36
CA VAL A 76 -11.83 7.30 -12.48
C VAL A 76 -11.35 8.62 -13.10
N GLU A 77 -10.04 8.78 -13.30
CA GLU A 77 -9.40 9.92 -13.97
C GLU A 77 -8.41 9.52 -15.06
#